data_AF-A0A9E4RE80-F1
#
_entry.id   AF-A0A9E4RE80-F1
#
_cell.length_a   1.000
_cell.length_b   1.000
_cell.length_c   1.000
_cell.angle_alpha   90.00
_cell.angle_beta   90.00
_cell.angle_gamma   90.00
#
_symmetry.space_group_name_H-M   'P 1'
#
loop_
_entity.id
_entity.type
_entity.pdbx_description
1 polymer ?
#
loop_
_entity_poly.entity_id
_entity_poly.type
_entity_poly.pdbx_seq_one_letter_code
_entity_poly.pdbx_strand_id
1 'polypeptide(L)'
;EEIEIRDGQRRTVPRKIFPGYVLVQMITLQQENPKASEADKVLSSKAWTVVRNSPGVTGFVGSGTAPTPLAKAEVQSIIRQMKAEEPVVKVGFGVGQSVRVVDGPFSDFVGTVEEINPEKGKVKVSVSIFGRETPVELDFLQVERL
;
A
#
# COMPACT_ATOMS: atom_id res chain seq x y z
N GLU A 1 1.38 1.23 1.21
CA GLU A 1 2.22 0.86 0.04
C GLU A 1 2.99 -0.44 0.29
N GLU A 2 3.29 -1.21 -0.76
CA GLU A 2 4.10 -2.44 -0.72
C GLU A 2 5.33 -2.24 -1.62
N ILE A 3 6.51 -2.59 -1.14
CA ILE A 3 7.74 -2.51 -1.92
C ILE A 3 7.93 -3.87 -2.59
N GLU A 4 7.59 -3.95 -3.87
CA GLU A 4 7.97 -5.09 -4.68
C GLU A 4 9.39 -4.87 -5.20
N ILE A 5 10.25 -5.87 -4.98
CA ILE A 5 11.56 -5.95 -5.62
C ILE A 5 11.41 -6.87 -6.82
N ARG A 6 11.38 -6.30 -8.02
CA ARG A 6 11.36 -7.03 -9.29
C ARG A 6 12.54 -6.54 -10.11
N ASP A 7 13.39 -7.46 -10.56
CA ASP A 7 14.58 -7.18 -11.38
C ASP A 7 15.58 -6.19 -10.73
N GLY A 8 15.71 -6.22 -9.39
CA GLY A 8 16.67 -5.38 -8.66
C GLY A 8 16.26 -3.91 -8.48
N GLN A 9 15.09 -3.50 -8.98
CA GLN A 9 14.54 -2.16 -8.77
C GLN A 9 13.38 -2.18 -7.76
N ARG A 10 13.44 -1.28 -6.77
CA ARG A 10 12.33 -1.05 -5.83
C ARG A 10 11.19 -0.38 -6.59
N ARG A 11 10.05 -1.06 -6.70
CA ARG A 11 8.79 -0.42 -7.10
C ARG A 11 7.89 -0.34 -5.88
N THR A 12 7.63 0.90 -5.48
CA THR A 12 6.57 1.19 -4.53
C THR A 12 5.24 1.00 -5.26
N VAL A 13 4.55 -0.10 -4.98
CA VAL A 13 3.22 -0.36 -5.50
C VAL A 13 2.22 0.03 -4.42
N PRO A 14 1.21 0.86 -4.72
CA PRO A 14 0.16 1.15 -3.76
C PRO A 14 -0.59 -0.15 -3.42
N ARG A 15 -0.48 -0.58 -2.16
CA ARG A 15 -1.22 -1.74 -1.66
C ARG A 15 -2.71 -1.40 -1.68
N LYS A 16 -3.49 -2.22 -2.36
CA LYS A 16 -4.95 -2.06 -2.38
C LYS A 16 -5.51 -2.61 -1.07
N ILE A 17 -5.98 -1.72 -0.19
CA ILE A 17 -6.64 -2.09 1.08
C ILE A 17 -7.96 -2.83 0.81
N PHE A 18 -8.66 -2.45 -0.26
CA PHE A 18 -9.91 -3.07 -0.70
C PHE A 18 -9.82 -3.52 -2.18
N PRO A 19 -9.19 -4.68 -2.46
CA PRO A 19 -9.15 -5.21 -3.81
C PRO A 19 -10.58 -5.53 -4.29
N GLY A 20 -10.96 -5.01 -5.45
CA GLY A 20 -12.29 -5.22 -6.03
C GLY A 20 -13.37 -4.22 -5.60
N TYR A 21 -13.04 -3.22 -4.77
CA TYR A 21 -13.98 -2.18 -4.36
C TYR A 21 -13.50 -0.79 -4.78
N VAL A 22 -14.45 0.08 -5.12
CA VAL A 22 -14.22 1.50 -5.44
C VAL A 22 -15.17 2.33 -4.59
N LEU A 23 -14.62 3.31 -3.88
CA LEU A 23 -15.42 4.30 -3.16
C LEU A 23 -15.84 5.40 -4.13
N VAL A 24 -17.13 5.68 -4.21
CA VAL A 24 -17.69 6.72 -5.07
C VAL A 24 -18.54 7.67 -4.23
N GLN A 25 -18.24 8.97 -4.32
CA GLN A 25 -19.11 10.01 -3.79
C GLN A 25 -20.09 10.43 -4.88
N MET A 26 -21.36 10.05 -4.72
CA MET A 26 -22.41 10.39 -5.67
C MET A 26 -23.71 10.75 -4.95
N ILE A 27 -24.63 11.35 -5.69
CA ILE A 27 -26.00 11.59 -5.23
C ILE A 27 -26.71 10.24 -5.00
N THR A 28 -27.43 10.14 -3.89
CA THR A 28 -28.23 8.95 -3.56
C THR A 28 -29.54 8.96 -4.33
N LEU A 29 -30.17 7.79 -4.48
CA LEU A 29 -31.51 7.68 -5.06
C LEU A 29 -32.52 8.52 -4.25
N GLN A 30 -33.28 9.36 -4.95
CA GLN A 30 -34.28 10.25 -4.36
C GLN A 30 -35.73 9.87 -4.72
N GLN A 31 -35.96 8.71 -5.36
CA GLN A 31 -37.29 8.32 -5.87
C GLN A 31 -38.37 8.29 -4.79
N GLU A 32 -38.03 7.83 -3.59
CA GLU A 32 -38.95 7.73 -2.45
C GLU A 32 -38.99 8.99 -1.59
N ASN A 33 -38.16 10.00 -1.90
CA ASN A 33 -38.13 11.24 -1.13
C ASN A 33 -39.27 12.17 -1.58
N PRO A 34 -40.29 12.42 -0.75
CA PRO A 34 -41.42 13.28 -1.12
C PRO A 34 -41.03 14.76 -1.27
N LYS A 35 -39.86 15.16 -0.77
CA LYS A 35 -39.34 16.53 -0.86
C LYS A 35 -38.40 16.76 -2.05
N ALA A 36 -38.02 15.71 -2.76
CA ALA A 36 -37.11 15.82 -3.90
C ALA A 36 -37.84 16.35 -5.14
N SER A 37 -37.21 17.26 -5.87
CA SER A 37 -37.75 17.73 -7.15
C SER A 37 -37.71 16.59 -8.18
N GLU A 38 -38.58 16.68 -9.20
CA GLU A 38 -38.58 15.69 -10.29
C GLU A 38 -37.23 15.65 -11.02
N ALA A 39 -36.57 16.82 -11.15
CA ALA A 39 -35.22 16.91 -11.70
C ALA A 39 -34.19 16.12 -10.87
N ASP A 40 -34.27 16.18 -9.53
CA ASP A 40 -33.37 15.45 -8.62
C ASP A 40 -33.61 13.93 -8.68
N LYS A 41 -34.87 13.52 -8.84
CA LYS A 41 -35.23 12.10 -9.02
C LYS A 41 -34.66 11.55 -10.32
N VAL A 42 -34.79 12.28 -11.42
CA VAL A 42 -34.21 11.89 -12.71
C VAL A 42 -32.68 11.86 -12.65
N LEU A 43 -32.07 12.89 -12.04
CA LEU A 43 -30.62 12.99 -11.93
C LEU A 43 -30.02 11.84 -11.11
N SER A 44 -30.61 11.54 -9.95
CA SER A 44 -30.15 10.45 -9.07
C SER A 44 -30.26 9.07 -9.73
N SER A 45 -31.34 8.81 -10.47
CA SER A 45 -31.51 7.57 -11.24
C SER A 45 -30.48 7.44 -12.37
N LYS A 46 -30.18 8.55 -13.07
CA LYS A 46 -29.14 8.57 -14.12
C LYS A 46 -27.77 8.27 -13.53
N ALA A 47 -27.41 8.90 -12.41
CA ALA A 47 -26.13 8.67 -11.74
C ALA A 47 -25.97 7.19 -11.33
N TRP A 48 -27.02 6.58 -10.77
CA TRP A 48 -27.04 5.15 -10.43
C TRP A 48 -26.83 4.25 -11.65
N THR A 49 -27.52 4.55 -12.75
CA THR A 49 -27.43 3.77 -14.00
C THR A 49 -26.05 3.83 -14.62
N VAL A 50 -25.40 5.00 -14.60
CA VAL A 50 -24.04 5.19 -15.14
C VAL A 50 -23.03 4.33 -14.40
N VAL A 51 -23.07 4.32 -13.06
CA VAL A 51 -22.14 3.52 -12.26
C VAL A 51 -22.37 2.03 -12.49
N ARG A 52 -23.64 1.59 -12.53
CA ARG A 52 -23.99 0.18 -12.74
C ARG A 52 -23.58 -0.35 -14.12
N ASN A 53 -23.64 0.49 -15.14
CA ASN A 53 -23.30 0.11 -16.52
C ASN A 53 -21.82 0.33 -16.86
N SER A 54 -21.02 0.80 -15.91
CA SER A 54 -19.59 0.99 -16.12
C SER A 54 -18.87 -0.38 -16.22
N PRO A 55 -18.00 -0.59 -17.23
CA PRO A 55 -17.25 -1.85 -17.36
C PRO A 55 -16.45 -2.18 -16.11
N GLY A 56 -16.54 -3.43 -15.64
CA GLY A 56 -15.84 -3.90 -14.43
C GLY A 56 -16.58 -3.62 -13.12
N VAL A 57 -17.73 -2.95 -13.16
CA VAL A 57 -18.61 -2.77 -11.98
C VAL A 57 -19.64 -3.89 -11.95
N THR A 58 -19.62 -4.71 -10.90
CA THR A 58 -20.59 -5.80 -10.70
C THR A 58 -21.86 -5.35 -9.97
N GLY A 59 -21.78 -4.27 -9.20
CA GLY A 59 -22.91 -3.71 -8.48
C GLY A 59 -22.49 -2.83 -7.31
N PHE A 60 -23.49 -2.36 -6.58
CA PHE A 60 -23.30 -1.68 -5.30
C PHE A 60 -23.30 -2.69 -4.16
N VAL A 61 -22.58 -2.38 -3.09
CA VAL A 61 -22.60 -3.17 -1.86
C VAL A 61 -23.87 -2.81 -1.08
N GLY A 62 -24.65 -3.82 -0.68
CA GLY A 62 -25.89 -3.63 0.10
C GLY A 62 -26.86 -4.80 -0.04
N SER A 63 -27.88 -4.83 0.81
CA SER A 63 -28.90 -5.90 0.90
C SER A 63 -30.02 -5.77 -0.14
N GLY A 64 -29.75 -5.19 -1.31
CA GLY A 64 -30.76 -4.99 -2.36
C GLY A 64 -30.24 -4.34 -3.63
N THR A 65 -31.16 -3.86 -4.46
CA THR A 65 -30.85 -3.17 -5.73
C THR A 65 -30.48 -1.69 -5.53
N ALA A 66 -30.91 -1.10 -4.41
CA ALA A 66 -30.59 0.28 -4.04
C ALA A 66 -29.23 0.35 -3.32
N PRO A 67 -28.38 1.34 -3.63
CA PRO A 67 -27.10 1.51 -2.95
C PRO A 67 -27.31 1.95 -1.51
N THR A 68 -26.62 1.29 -0.57
CA THR A 68 -26.59 1.74 0.83
C THR A 68 -25.46 2.76 1.01
N PRO A 69 -25.75 4.01 1.37
CA PRO A 69 -24.71 5.01 1.58
C PRO A 69 -23.89 4.68 2.83
N LEU A 70 -22.56 4.84 2.73
CA LEU A 70 -21.66 4.69 3.87
C LEU A 70 -21.85 5.84 4.86
N ALA A 71 -21.72 5.54 6.16
CA ALA A 71 -21.71 6.58 7.17
C ALA A 71 -20.45 7.44 7.04
N LYS A 72 -20.56 8.75 7.28
CA LYS A 72 -19.41 9.67 7.22
C LYS A 72 -18.25 9.23 8.11
N ALA A 73 -18.53 8.63 9.27
CA ALA A 73 -17.53 8.12 10.20
C ALA A 73 -16.74 6.95 9.59
N GLU A 74 -17.40 6.02 8.90
CA GLU A 74 -16.76 4.89 8.22
C GLU A 74 -15.87 5.37 7.08
N VAL A 75 -16.37 6.30 6.25
CA VAL A 75 -15.59 6.91 5.17
C VAL A 75 -14.34 7.59 5.70
N GLN A 76 -14.46 8.36 6.80
CA GLN A 76 -13.31 8.99 7.42
C GLN A 76 -12.30 7.98 7.96
N SER A 77 -12.76 6.88 8.55
CA SER A 77 -11.88 5.80 9.02
C SER A 77 -11.10 5.19 7.85
N ILE A 78 -11.78 4.88 6.74
CA ILE A 78 -11.15 4.33 5.53
C ILE A 78 -10.12 5.32 4.95
N ILE A 79 -10.47 6.60 4.81
CA ILE A 79 -9.55 7.63 4.31
C ILE A 79 -8.34 7.78 5.23
N ARG A 80 -8.53 7.73 6.55
CA ARG A 80 -7.42 7.78 7.52
C ARG A 80 -6.50 6.58 7.37
N GLN A 81 -7.04 5.38 7.22
CA GLN A 81 -6.25 4.17 7.00
C GLN A 81 -5.46 4.24 5.68
N MET A 82 -6.06 4.76 4.60
CA MET A 82 -5.36 5.00 3.33
C MET A 82 -4.21 6.01 3.45
N LYS A 83 -4.38 7.05 4.26
CA LYS A 83 -3.36 8.10 4.47
C LYS A 83 -2.28 7.71 5.49
N ALA A 84 -2.60 6.84 6.44
CA ALA A 84 -1.68 6.36 7.45
C ALA A 84 -0.70 5.29 6.91
N GLU A 85 -0.90 4.79 5.69
CA GLU A 85 0.06 3.93 5.00
C GLU A 85 1.18 4.75 4.33
N GLU A 86 1.92 5.55 5.10
CA GLU A 86 3.31 5.80 4.71
C GLU A 86 4.06 4.44 4.76
N PRO A 87 4.81 4.07 3.72
CA PRO A 87 5.45 2.76 3.64
C PRO A 87 6.43 2.59 4.80
N VAL A 88 6.08 1.75 5.77
CA VAL A 88 7.09 1.11 6.61
C VAL A 88 7.83 0.15 5.70
N VAL A 89 9.01 0.56 5.21
CA VAL A 89 9.92 -0.30 4.45
C VAL A 89 10.12 -1.58 5.27
N LYS A 90 9.45 -2.67 4.88
CA LYS A 90 9.68 -3.98 5.48
C LYS A 90 11.02 -4.49 4.95
N VAL A 91 12.09 -4.10 5.61
CA VAL A 91 13.43 -4.66 5.38
C VAL A 91 13.34 -6.15 5.73
N GLY A 92 13.65 -7.04 4.79
CA GLY A 92 13.53 -8.50 4.94
C GLY A 92 14.51 -9.14 5.94
N PHE A 93 15.33 -8.31 6.58
CA PHE A 93 16.31 -8.66 7.59
C PHE A 93 16.28 -7.64 8.74
N GLY A 94 16.56 -8.10 9.96
CA GLY A 94 16.55 -7.30 11.18
C GLY A 94 17.95 -7.05 11.75
N VAL A 95 18.05 -6.10 12.67
CA VAL A 95 19.27 -5.90 13.48
C VAL A 95 19.63 -7.20 14.20
N GLY A 96 20.90 -7.59 14.14
CA GLY A 96 21.43 -8.84 14.70
C GLY A 96 21.34 -10.05 13.77
N GLN A 97 20.77 -9.92 12.56
CA GLN A 97 20.77 -11.02 11.59
C GLN A 97 22.05 -11.03 10.74
N SER A 98 22.46 -12.24 10.35
CA SER A 98 23.54 -12.44 9.39
C SER A 98 23.05 -12.19 7.96
N VAL A 99 23.82 -11.40 7.23
CA VAL A 99 23.58 -11.05 5.83
C VAL A 99 24.85 -11.30 5.03
N ARG A 100 24.68 -11.67 3.77
CA ARG A 100 25.75 -11.74 2.77
C ARG A 100 25.72 -10.48 1.93
N VAL A 101 26.88 -9.90 1.66
CA VAL A 101 27.00 -8.79 0.72
C VAL A 101 27.04 -9.37 -0.70
N VAL A 102 26.16 -8.90 -1.58
CA VAL A 102 26.00 -9.41 -2.95
C VAL A 102 26.59 -8.48 -4.02
N ASP A 103 26.94 -7.24 -3.64
CA ASP A 103 27.46 -6.23 -4.57
C ASP A 103 28.54 -5.34 -3.92
N GLY A 104 29.43 -4.80 -4.73
CA GLY A 104 30.52 -3.91 -4.29
C GLY A 104 31.82 -4.61 -3.89
N PRO A 105 32.79 -3.84 -3.34
CA PRO A 105 34.14 -4.35 -3.02
C PRO A 105 34.16 -5.35 -1.86
N PHE A 106 33.04 -5.49 -1.14
CA PHE A 106 32.85 -6.43 -0.05
C PHE A 106 31.91 -7.57 -0.43
N SER A 107 31.66 -7.79 -1.73
CA SER A 107 30.89 -8.92 -2.23
C SER A 107 31.42 -10.26 -1.69
N ASP A 108 30.51 -11.21 -1.50
CA ASP A 108 30.73 -12.54 -0.92
C ASP A 108 31.11 -12.58 0.57
N PHE A 109 31.38 -11.44 1.20
CA PHE A 109 31.60 -11.41 2.64
C PHE A 109 30.28 -11.53 3.42
N VAL A 110 30.39 -12.14 4.59
CA VAL A 110 29.31 -12.29 5.56
C VAL A 110 29.50 -11.29 6.69
N GLY A 111 28.40 -10.68 7.12
CA GLY A 111 28.39 -9.76 8.24
C GLY A 111 27.08 -9.81 9.02
N THR A 112 27.06 -9.08 10.13
CA THR A 112 25.89 -8.96 11.00
C THR A 112 25.34 -7.55 10.93
N VAL A 113 24.02 -7.41 10.80
CA VAL A 113 23.36 -6.11 10.75
C VAL A 113 23.44 -5.43 12.12
N GLU A 114 24.06 -4.25 12.21
CA GLU A 114 24.10 -3.44 13.44
C GLU A 114 22.92 -2.46 13.50
N GLU A 115 22.64 -1.79 12.39
CA GLU A 115 21.66 -0.72 12.32
C GLU A 115 20.99 -0.69 10.96
N ILE A 116 19.70 -0.40 10.93
CA ILE A 116 18.91 -0.24 9.72
C ILE A 116 18.40 1.20 9.72
N ASN A 117 18.64 1.92 8.62
CA ASN A 117 18.10 3.26 8.39
C ASN A 117 17.09 3.21 7.23
N PRO A 118 15.78 3.00 7.52
CA PRO A 118 14.75 2.89 6.49
C PRO A 118 14.57 4.19 5.70
N GLU A 119 14.72 5.34 6.35
CA GLU A 119 14.54 6.66 5.74
C GLU A 119 15.59 6.95 4.66
N LYS A 120 16.84 6.53 4.90
CA LYS A 120 17.95 6.68 3.96
C LYS A 120 18.11 5.51 3.01
N GLY A 121 17.41 4.39 3.23
CA GLY A 121 17.54 3.17 2.44
C GLY A 121 18.85 2.42 2.67
N LYS A 122 19.48 2.60 3.84
CA LYS A 122 20.83 2.11 4.13
C LYS A 122 20.87 1.20 5.35
N VAL A 123 21.85 0.30 5.37
CA VAL A 123 22.13 -0.63 6.47
C VAL A 123 23.59 -0.53 6.89
N LYS A 124 23.83 -0.56 8.19
CA LYS A 124 25.17 -0.70 8.75
C LYS A 124 25.40 -2.17 9.09
N VAL A 125 26.41 -2.77 8.49
CA VAL A 125 26.74 -4.19 8.62
C VAL A 125 28.17 -4.31 9.12
N SER A 126 28.38 -5.09 10.18
CA SER A 126 29.72 -5.47 10.64
C SER A 126 30.17 -6.71 9.88
N VAL A 127 31.05 -6.49 8.90
CA VAL A 127 31.58 -7.52 8.01
C VAL A 127 32.85 -8.10 8.61
N SER A 128 32.98 -9.42 8.61
CA SER A 128 34.19 -10.08 9.11
C SER A 128 35.23 -10.21 7.99
N ILE A 129 36.30 -9.42 8.09
CA ILE A 129 37.40 -9.42 7.12
C ILE A 129 38.69 -9.77 7.87
N PHE A 130 39.32 -10.89 7.50
CA PHE A 130 40.54 -11.40 8.14
C PHE A 130 40.43 -11.58 9.67
N GLY A 131 39.25 -12.01 10.15
CA GLY A 131 39.00 -12.18 11.58
C GLY A 131 38.83 -10.88 12.37
N ARG A 132 38.68 -9.74 11.69
CA ARG A 132 38.35 -8.44 12.27
C ARG A 132 36.96 -8.00 11.82
N GLU A 133 36.14 -7.58 12.77
CA GLU A 133 34.84 -7.00 12.47
C GLU A 133 35.01 -5.54 12.06
N THR A 134 34.61 -5.22 10.82
CA THR A 134 34.67 -3.86 10.29
C THR A 134 33.26 -3.41 9.92
N PRO A 135 32.74 -2.32 10.54
CA PRO A 135 31.44 -1.79 10.18
C PRO A 135 31.51 -1.09 8.82
N VAL A 136 30.60 -1.44 7.92
CA VAL A 136 30.42 -0.83 6.60
C VAL A 136 28.96 -0.43 6.40
N GLU A 137 28.75 0.67 5.67
CA GLU A 137 27.41 1.16 5.32
C GLU A 137 27.10 0.75 3.88
N LEU A 138 26.02 -0.01 3.71
CA LEU A 138 25.60 -0.61 2.44
C LEU A 138 24.14 -0.22 2.14
N ASP A 139 23.74 -0.27 0.87
CA ASP A 139 22.33 -0.16 0.49
C ASP A 139 21.61 -1.50 0.77
N PHE A 140 20.30 -1.51 1.06
CA PHE A 140 19.56 -2.78 1.21
C PHE A 140 19.59 -3.66 -0.04
N LEU A 141 19.91 -3.11 -1.22
CA LEU A 141 20.06 -3.90 -2.45
C LEU A 141 21.40 -4.66 -2.51
N GLN A 142 22.40 -4.23 -1.75
CA GLN A 142 23.74 -4.82 -1.75
C GLN A 142 23.88 -5.93 -0.72
N VAL A 143 22.83 -6.21 0.05
CA VAL A 143 22.81 -7.25 1.08
C VAL A 143 21.66 -8.21 0.87
N GLU A 144 21.93 -9.49 1.08
CA GLU A 144 20.96 -10.56 1.03
C GLU A 144 20.99 -11.33 2.34
N ARG A 145 19.82 -11.78 2.80
CA ARG A 145 19.71 -12.54 4.04
C ARG A 145 20.28 -13.95 3.87
N LEU A 146 21.02 -14.41 4.88
CA LEU A 146 21.44 -15.81 5.03
C LEU A 146 20.37 -16.68 5.70
#